data_AF-A0A951EGH7-F1
#
_entry.id   AF-A0A951EGH7-F1
#
_cell.length_a   1.000
_cell.length_b   1.000
_cell.length_c   1.000
_cell.angle_alpha   90.00
_cell.angle_beta   90.00
_cell.angle_gamma   90.00
#
_symmetry.space_group_name_H-M   'P 1'
#
loop_
_entity.id
_entity.type
_entity.pdbx_description
1 polymer ?
#
loop_
_entity_poly.entity_id
_entity_poly.type
_entity_poly.pdbx_seq_one_letter_code
_entity_poly.pdbx_strand_id
1 'polypeptide(L)'
;MVRPAGAVAAAGLLALVSFRAPCALAQGLRDVPSSDVARDRDSHLTAIARTALPIIASLARYRAEHGRCPTLQDRAEFAALLPPGTRIGIPLQDGFELTQGEPAPWMYEASAQNPAQCSLSKKLGWDPDLVYKLDGASAHWFFSPGDGEDDRRVVLDP
;
A
#
# COMPACT_ATOMS: atom_id res chain seq x y z
N MET A 1 -19.62 21.34 -79.59
CA MET A 1 -18.22 20.85 -79.49
C MET A 1 -18.03 20.28 -78.10
N VAL A 2 -17.98 18.96 -77.98
CA VAL A 2 -17.77 18.26 -76.69
C VAL A 2 -16.43 17.55 -76.82
N ARG A 3 -15.49 17.92 -75.94
CA ARG A 3 -14.21 17.21 -75.76
C ARG A 3 -14.07 16.78 -74.30
N PRO A 4 -13.32 15.70 -74.05
CA PRO A 4 -13.64 14.71 -73.04
C PRO A 4 -12.55 14.57 -71.97
N ALA A 5 -12.79 13.61 -71.07
CA ALA A 5 -11.83 12.70 -70.46
C ALA A 5 -10.76 13.26 -69.51
N GLY A 6 -10.62 12.57 -68.37
CA GLY A 6 -9.38 12.60 -67.59
C GLY A 6 -9.60 12.33 -66.12
N ALA A 7 -9.89 11.08 -65.76
CA ALA A 7 -9.55 10.58 -64.43
C ALA A 7 -8.03 10.62 -64.23
N VAL A 8 -7.55 10.73 -62.99
CA VAL A 8 -6.53 9.83 -62.39
C VAL A 8 -6.15 10.29 -60.96
N ALA A 9 -6.23 9.30 -60.07
CA ALA A 9 -5.50 9.07 -58.82
C ALA A 9 -5.49 10.13 -57.70
N ALA A 10 -6.31 9.85 -56.69
CA ALA A 10 -6.03 10.17 -55.30
C ALA A 10 -4.81 9.36 -54.81
N ALA A 11 -3.79 10.03 -54.32
CA ALA A 11 -2.75 9.44 -53.49
C ALA A 11 -2.72 10.21 -52.17
N GLY A 12 -3.42 9.67 -51.17
CA GLY A 12 -3.38 10.16 -49.80
C GLY A 12 -2.05 9.80 -49.17
N LEU A 13 -1.28 10.81 -48.77
CA LEU A 13 -0.06 10.64 -47.98
C LEU A 13 -0.43 10.84 -46.51
N LEU A 14 -0.78 9.75 -45.82
CA LEU A 14 -0.88 9.74 -44.36
C LEU A 14 0.53 9.67 -43.78
N ALA A 15 1.06 10.82 -43.34
CA ALA A 15 2.29 10.86 -42.56
C ALA A 15 1.97 10.51 -41.10
N LEU A 16 2.13 9.23 -40.76
CA LEU A 16 2.23 8.76 -39.37
C LEU A 16 3.65 9.04 -38.87
N VAL A 17 3.86 10.20 -38.25
CA VAL A 17 5.08 10.45 -37.47
C VAL A 17 4.73 10.41 -35.99
N SER A 18 5.30 9.40 -35.35
CA SER A 18 5.09 8.94 -33.99
C SER A 18 5.33 10.03 -32.95
N PHE A 19 4.28 10.44 -32.24
CA PHE A 19 4.41 11.10 -30.95
C PHE A 19 4.98 10.09 -29.95
N ARG A 20 6.31 10.02 -29.83
CA ARG A 20 6.92 9.55 -28.58
C ARG A 20 6.87 10.71 -27.60
N ALA A 21 5.72 10.89 -26.95
CA ALA A 21 5.72 11.58 -25.67
C ALA A 21 6.64 10.77 -24.75
N PRO A 22 7.75 11.32 -24.23
CA PRO A 22 8.37 10.70 -23.08
C PRO A 22 7.33 10.71 -21.97
N CYS A 23 6.84 9.53 -21.60
CA CYS A 23 6.21 9.28 -20.31
C CYS A 23 7.22 9.65 -19.22
N ALA A 24 7.34 10.93 -18.91
CA ALA A 24 7.94 11.41 -17.67
C ALA A 24 6.80 11.71 -16.68
N LEU A 25 5.94 10.72 -16.47
CA LEU A 25 4.99 10.67 -15.36
C LEU A 25 5.35 9.47 -14.48
N ALA A 26 6.44 9.64 -13.74
CA ALA A 26 6.73 8.86 -12.55
C ALA A 26 7.69 9.68 -11.69
N GLN A 27 7.21 10.78 -11.12
CA GLN A 27 7.69 11.20 -9.80
C GLN A 27 7.07 10.27 -8.73
N GLY A 28 7.11 8.97 -9.01
CA GLY A 28 6.65 7.92 -8.12
C GLY A 28 7.64 7.82 -6.98
N LEU A 29 7.09 7.67 -5.78
CA LEU A 29 7.66 6.96 -4.64
C LEU A 29 9.17 6.78 -4.72
N ARG A 30 9.94 7.46 -3.87
CA ARG A 30 11.34 7.10 -3.64
C ARG A 30 11.35 5.61 -3.28
N ASP A 31 11.69 4.76 -4.25
CA ASP A 31 11.83 3.33 -4.03
C ASP A 31 12.90 3.15 -2.98
N VAL A 32 12.54 2.55 -1.85
CA VAL A 32 13.53 2.07 -0.88
C VAL A 32 14.15 0.82 -1.50
N PRO A 33 15.45 0.82 -1.87
CA PRO A 33 16.10 -0.39 -2.37
C PRO A 33 16.06 -1.48 -1.29
N SER A 34 15.86 -2.75 -1.66
CA SER A 34 15.99 -3.87 -0.72
C SER A 34 17.35 -3.89 0.00
N SER A 35 18.38 -3.38 -0.68
CA SER A 35 19.76 -3.25 -0.16
C SER A 35 19.98 -2.09 0.82
N ASP A 36 19.03 -1.15 0.96
CA ASP A 36 19.12 -0.14 2.01
C ASP A 36 18.80 -0.81 3.35
N VAL A 37 19.84 -0.97 4.18
CA VAL A 37 19.71 -1.52 5.52
C VAL A 37 18.83 -0.58 6.34
N ALA A 38 17.56 -0.93 6.51
CA ALA A 38 16.68 -0.26 7.47
C ALA A 38 17.36 -0.17 8.84
N ARG A 39 17.47 1.05 9.36
CA ARG A 39 18.15 1.35 10.64
C ARG A 39 17.14 1.74 11.70
N ASP A 40 17.51 1.49 12.95
CA ASP A 40 16.79 2.09 14.07
C ASP A 40 16.76 3.61 13.94
N ARG A 41 15.60 4.19 14.25
CA ARG A 41 15.30 5.63 14.16
C ARG A 41 15.50 6.22 12.77
N ASP A 42 15.37 5.39 11.72
CA ASP A 42 15.29 5.88 10.36
C ASP A 42 14.14 6.90 10.23
N SER A 43 14.44 8.10 9.76
CA SER A 43 13.47 9.21 9.74
C SER A 43 12.38 9.00 8.70
N HIS A 44 12.69 8.30 7.60
CA HIS A 44 11.74 7.98 6.55
C HIS A 44 10.76 6.90 7.02
N LEU A 45 11.26 5.78 7.56
CA LEU A 45 10.43 4.73 8.13
C LEU A 45 9.59 5.24 9.32
N THR A 46 10.16 6.12 10.15
CA THR A 46 9.42 6.77 11.24
C THR A 46 8.28 7.63 10.71
N ALA A 47 8.51 8.42 9.66
CA ALA A 47 7.45 9.21 9.03
C ALA A 47 6.34 8.34 8.44
N ILE A 48 6.69 7.19 7.87
CA ILE A 48 5.71 6.22 7.37
C ILE A 48 4.93 5.58 8.55
N ALA A 49 5.63 5.10 9.58
CA ALA A 49 5.03 4.51 10.78
C ALA A 49 4.01 5.45 11.45
N ARG A 50 4.28 6.76 11.46
CA ARG A 50 3.34 7.79 11.95
C ARG A 50 1.98 7.74 11.27
N THR A 51 1.94 7.41 9.98
CA THR A 51 0.68 7.34 9.23
C THR A 51 -0.22 6.18 9.69
N ALA A 52 0.33 5.14 10.33
CA ALA A 52 -0.45 4.05 10.90
C ALA A 52 -0.99 4.36 12.30
N LEU A 53 -0.49 5.38 13.01
CA LEU A 53 -0.87 5.64 14.40
C LEU A 53 -2.40 5.76 14.62
N PRO A 54 -3.16 6.46 13.76
CA PRO A 54 -4.61 6.51 13.90
C PRO A 54 -5.28 5.12 13.75
N ILE A 55 -4.81 4.29 12.84
CA ILE A 55 -5.30 2.92 12.62
C ILE A 55 -4.94 2.03 13.82
N ILE A 56 -3.70 2.13 14.33
CA ILE A 56 -3.23 1.41 15.52
C ILE A 56 -4.09 1.77 16.73
N ALA A 57 -4.47 3.04 16.88
CA ALA A 57 -5.37 3.46 17.96
C ALA A 57 -6.77 2.83 17.81
N SER A 58 -7.32 2.74 16.60
CA SER A 58 -8.59 2.03 16.35
C SER A 58 -8.49 0.53 16.64
N LEU A 59 -7.38 -0.12 16.25
CA LEU A 59 -7.10 -1.52 16.61
C LEU A 59 -7.03 -1.72 18.13
N ALA A 60 -6.35 -0.82 18.83
CA ALA A 60 -6.24 -0.88 20.29
C ALA A 60 -7.61 -0.77 20.97
N ARG A 61 -8.49 0.13 20.49
CA ARG A 61 -9.86 0.27 20.99
C ARG A 61 -10.69 -0.99 20.73
N TYR A 62 -10.69 -1.48 19.50
CA TYR A 62 -11.39 -2.72 19.15
C TYR A 62 -10.93 -3.88 20.05
N ARG A 63 -9.63 -4.03 20.25
CA ARG A 63 -9.09 -5.10 21.11
C ARG A 63 -9.45 -4.93 22.58
N ALA A 64 -9.51 -3.70 23.08
CA ALA A 64 -9.93 -3.45 24.46
C ALA A 64 -11.39 -3.86 24.69
N GLU A 65 -12.24 -3.69 23.68
CA GLU A 65 -13.66 -4.03 23.75
C GLU A 65 -13.94 -5.52 23.50
N HIS A 66 -13.21 -6.15 22.57
CA HIS A 66 -13.50 -7.52 22.11
C HIS A 66 -12.49 -8.58 22.57
N GLY A 67 -11.34 -8.18 23.13
CA GLY A 67 -10.27 -9.09 23.54
C GLY A 67 -9.53 -9.79 22.39
N ARG A 68 -9.81 -9.42 21.13
CA ARG A 68 -9.24 -10.01 19.90
C ARG A 68 -9.07 -8.96 18.81
N CYS A 69 -8.20 -9.24 17.84
CA CYS A 69 -8.08 -8.45 16.62
C CYS A 69 -9.34 -8.61 15.73
N PRO A 70 -9.73 -7.57 14.97
CA PRO A 70 -10.88 -7.64 14.07
C PRO A 70 -10.62 -8.61 12.92
N THR A 71 -11.63 -9.37 12.51
CA THR A 71 -11.56 -10.25 11.34
C THR A 71 -12.32 -9.63 10.17
N LEU A 72 -12.29 -10.30 9.01
CA LEU A 72 -13.11 -9.87 7.88
C LEU A 72 -14.63 -9.87 8.19
N GLN A 73 -15.08 -10.72 9.12
CA GLN A 73 -16.48 -10.75 9.57
C GLN A 73 -16.86 -9.49 10.36
N ASP A 74 -15.90 -8.92 11.09
CA ASP A 74 -16.11 -7.73 11.93
C ASP A 74 -15.89 -6.42 11.17
N ARG A 75 -15.62 -6.47 9.86
CA ARG A 75 -15.19 -5.29 9.07
C ARG A 75 -16.11 -4.09 9.22
N ALA A 76 -17.42 -4.30 9.33
CA ALA A 76 -18.39 -3.21 9.41
C ALA A 76 -18.36 -2.52 10.78
N GLU A 77 -18.20 -3.31 11.84
CA GLU A 77 -18.01 -2.83 13.20
C GLU A 77 -16.66 -2.11 13.33
N PHE A 78 -15.58 -2.74 12.86
CA PHE A 78 -14.26 -2.12 12.88
C PHE A 78 -14.21 -0.83 12.04
N ALA A 79 -14.90 -0.77 10.90
CA ALA A 79 -15.00 0.44 10.09
C ALA A 79 -15.59 1.64 10.86
N ALA A 80 -16.49 1.39 11.81
CA ALA A 80 -17.07 2.46 12.63
C ALA A 80 -16.06 3.07 13.61
N LEU A 81 -14.98 2.36 13.91
CA LEU A 81 -13.89 2.83 14.79
C LEU A 81 -12.74 3.50 14.01
N LEU A 82 -12.71 3.37 12.68
CA LEU A 82 -11.62 3.90 11.87
C LEU A 82 -11.65 5.43 11.80
N PRO A 83 -10.49 6.08 11.62
CA PRO A 83 -10.43 7.52 11.42
C PRO A 83 -11.29 7.97 10.23
N PRO A 84 -11.94 9.14 10.29
CA PRO A 84 -12.70 9.68 9.17
C PRO A 84 -11.88 9.71 7.88
N GLY A 85 -12.48 9.27 6.77
CA GLY A 85 -11.80 9.19 5.47
C GLY A 85 -10.98 7.91 5.24
N THR A 86 -10.81 7.06 6.25
CA THR A 86 -10.25 5.72 6.08
C THR A 86 -11.29 4.82 5.43
N ARG A 87 -10.90 4.12 4.36
CA ARG A 87 -11.76 3.17 3.66
C ARG A 87 -11.19 1.76 3.81
N ILE A 88 -12.05 0.81 4.15
CA ILE A 88 -11.72 -0.62 4.03
C ILE A 88 -11.87 -0.99 2.56
N GLY A 89 -10.78 -1.46 1.97
CA GLY A 89 -10.67 -1.80 0.56
C GLY A 89 -10.88 -3.29 0.30
N ILE A 90 -10.00 -3.84 -0.55
CA ILE A 90 -10.12 -5.21 -1.06
C ILE A 90 -9.97 -6.21 0.10
N PRO A 91 -10.89 -7.19 0.24
CA PRO A 91 -10.71 -8.32 1.13
C PRO A 91 -9.50 -9.16 0.70
N LEU A 92 -8.62 -9.45 1.65
CA LEU A 92 -7.60 -10.48 1.51
C LEU A 92 -8.07 -11.78 2.15
N GLN A 93 -7.29 -12.85 2.00
CA GLN A 93 -7.59 -14.15 2.60
C GLN A 93 -7.84 -14.03 4.11
N ASP A 94 -6.93 -13.38 4.83
CA ASP A 94 -6.98 -13.23 6.29
C ASP A 94 -7.00 -11.75 6.74
N GLY A 95 -7.46 -10.86 5.86
CA GLY A 95 -7.21 -9.43 6.02
C GLY A 95 -8.00 -8.52 5.09
N PHE A 96 -7.60 -7.24 5.06
CA PHE A 96 -8.17 -6.23 4.17
C PHE A 96 -7.24 -5.01 4.03
N GLU A 97 -7.45 -4.25 2.96
CA GLU A 97 -6.79 -2.96 2.75
C GLU A 97 -7.41 -1.84 3.60
N LEU A 98 -6.57 -0.90 4.02
CA LEU A 98 -6.94 0.32 4.74
C LEU A 98 -6.34 1.54 4.02
N THR A 99 -7.19 2.31 3.35
CA THR A 99 -6.76 3.45 2.53
C THR A 99 -7.12 4.78 3.19
N GLN A 100 -6.12 5.64 3.43
CA GLN A 100 -6.29 6.96 4.06
C GLN A 100 -5.69 8.07 3.18
N GLY A 101 -6.23 8.28 1.97
CA GLY A 101 -5.82 9.36 1.06
C GLY A 101 -4.43 9.26 0.43
N GLU A 102 -3.57 8.37 0.94
CA GLU A 102 -2.23 8.06 0.44
C GLU A 102 -2.26 7.11 -0.79
N PRO A 103 -1.22 7.11 -1.64
CA PRO A 103 -1.18 6.29 -2.86
C PRO A 103 -1.10 4.78 -2.59
N ALA A 104 -0.53 4.36 -1.46
CA ALA A 104 -0.42 2.95 -1.08
C ALA A 104 -1.22 2.68 0.21
N PRO A 105 -2.13 1.68 0.22
CA PRO A 105 -2.90 1.32 1.41
C PRO A 105 -1.99 0.70 2.49
N TRP A 106 -2.48 0.71 3.73
CA TRP A 106 -2.02 -0.22 4.75
C TRP A 106 -2.74 -1.55 4.58
N MET A 107 -2.00 -2.64 4.64
CA MET A 107 -2.54 -3.98 4.62
C MET A 107 -2.74 -4.47 6.04
N TYR A 108 -3.96 -4.83 6.39
CA TYR A 108 -4.26 -5.43 7.68
C TYR A 108 -4.45 -6.93 7.54
N GLU A 109 -3.86 -7.70 8.46
CA GLU A 109 -4.03 -9.15 8.54
C GLU A 109 -4.24 -9.58 10.00
N ALA A 110 -5.25 -10.42 10.23
CA ALA A 110 -5.49 -11.07 11.51
C ALA A 110 -4.92 -12.49 11.49
N SER A 111 -4.28 -12.93 12.58
CA SER A 111 -3.83 -14.32 12.65
C SER A 111 -5.03 -15.26 12.78
N ALA A 112 -5.11 -16.21 11.86
CA ALA A 112 -6.10 -17.29 11.92
C ALA A 112 -5.85 -18.25 13.09
N GLN A 113 -4.61 -18.35 13.58
CA GLN A 113 -4.21 -19.27 14.64
C GLN A 113 -4.29 -18.62 16.04
N ASN A 114 -4.13 -17.31 16.12
CA ASN A 114 -4.15 -16.59 17.38
C ASN A 114 -4.96 -15.28 17.28
N PRO A 115 -6.18 -15.23 17.84
CA PRO A 115 -7.04 -14.04 17.71
C PRO A 115 -6.47 -12.80 18.41
N ALA A 116 -5.45 -12.93 19.25
CA ALA A 116 -4.77 -11.79 19.86
C ALA A 116 -3.66 -11.19 18.99
N GLN A 117 -3.33 -11.82 17.85
CA GLN A 117 -2.28 -11.42 16.93
C GLN A 117 -2.83 -10.84 15.64
N CYS A 118 -2.25 -9.72 15.20
CA CYS A 118 -2.54 -9.11 13.91
C CYS A 118 -1.36 -8.24 13.46
N SER A 119 -1.33 -7.89 12.18
CA SER A 119 -0.31 -7.02 11.60
C SER A 119 -0.90 -5.94 10.72
N LEU A 120 -0.13 -4.84 10.59
CA LEU A 120 -0.30 -3.83 9.57
C LEU A 120 0.99 -3.77 8.75
N SER A 121 0.93 -3.94 7.43
CA SER A 121 2.07 -3.76 6.55
C SER A 121 1.82 -2.65 5.52
N LYS A 122 2.90 -2.02 5.06
CA LYS A 122 2.85 -1.05 3.98
C LYS A 122 4.05 -1.22 3.06
N LYS A 123 3.77 -1.33 1.77
CA LYS A 123 4.78 -1.35 0.71
C LYS A 123 5.58 -0.06 0.70
N LEU A 124 6.90 -0.21 0.67
CA LEU A 124 7.90 0.87 0.61
C LEU A 124 8.50 1.02 -0.81
N GLY A 125 8.08 0.16 -1.73
CA GLY A 125 8.55 0.06 -3.10
C GLY A 125 7.95 -1.20 -3.74
N TRP A 126 8.68 -1.81 -4.66
CA TRP A 126 8.27 -3.10 -5.24
C TRP A 126 8.27 -4.20 -4.17
N ASP A 127 9.42 -4.42 -3.52
CA ASP A 127 9.63 -5.57 -2.63
C ASP A 127 9.41 -5.22 -1.15
N PRO A 128 10.08 -4.20 -0.57
CA PRO A 128 10.13 -4.08 0.89
C PRO A 128 8.83 -3.58 1.51
N ASP A 129 8.57 -4.04 2.73
CA ASP A 129 7.45 -3.65 3.57
C ASP A 129 7.92 -3.13 4.94
N LEU A 130 7.22 -2.12 5.45
CA LEU A 130 7.22 -1.80 6.86
C LEU A 130 6.05 -2.51 7.53
N VAL A 131 6.33 -3.35 8.52
CA VAL A 131 5.34 -4.20 9.18
C VAL A 131 5.26 -3.87 10.68
N TYR A 132 4.09 -3.50 11.16
CA TYR A 132 3.74 -3.48 12.57
C TYR A 132 3.12 -4.83 12.94
N LYS A 133 3.72 -5.56 13.88
CA LYS A 133 3.17 -6.81 14.40
C LYS A 133 2.73 -6.62 15.84
N LEU A 134 1.52 -7.06 16.14
CA LEU A 134 0.92 -7.04 17.47
C LEU A 134 0.88 -8.48 17.99
N ASP A 135 1.58 -8.72 19.10
CA ASP A 135 1.70 -10.01 19.76
C ASP A 135 1.12 -9.95 21.17
N GLY A 136 -0.20 -10.11 21.26
CA GLY A 136 -0.90 -9.97 22.54
C GLY A 136 -0.78 -8.55 23.09
N ALA A 137 -0.05 -8.37 24.19
CA ALA A 137 0.14 -7.05 24.81
C ALA A 137 1.33 -6.26 24.22
N SER A 138 2.20 -6.89 23.43
CA SER A 138 3.39 -6.27 22.87
C SER A 138 3.21 -5.94 21.39
N ALA A 139 3.90 -4.91 20.90
CA ALA A 139 3.91 -4.59 19.49
C ALA A 139 5.30 -4.13 19.04
N HIS A 140 5.66 -4.48 17.81
CA HIS A 140 6.98 -4.24 17.24
C HIS A 140 6.90 -3.87 15.77
N TRP A 141 7.82 -3.00 15.34
CA TRP A 141 8.04 -2.67 13.94
C TRP A 141 9.11 -3.60 13.36
N PHE A 142 8.89 -4.02 12.13
CA PHE A 142 9.79 -4.85 11.35
C PHE A 142 9.94 -4.24 9.96
N PHE A 143 11.15 -4.29 9.43
CA PHE A 143 11.43 -4.10 8.03
C PHE A 143 11.54 -5.47 7.37
N SER A 144 10.67 -5.73 6.39
CA SER A 144 10.73 -6.91 5.55
C SER A 144 11.35 -6.51 4.20
N PRO A 145 12.52 -7.03 3.82
CA PRO A 145 13.20 -6.62 2.58
C PRO A 145 12.51 -7.16 1.33
N GLY A 146 11.75 -8.26 1.44
CA GLY A 146 11.02 -8.86 0.32
C GLY A 146 11.89 -9.66 -0.67
N ASP A 147 13.18 -9.80 -0.41
CA ASP A 147 14.17 -10.49 -1.25
C ASP A 147 14.50 -11.91 -0.77
N GLY A 148 13.78 -12.41 0.23
CA GLY A 148 13.99 -13.72 0.85
C GLY A 148 14.90 -13.69 2.07
N GLU A 149 15.48 -12.53 2.43
CA GLU A 149 16.09 -12.34 3.75
C GLU A 149 15.04 -12.26 4.86
N ASP A 150 15.48 -12.52 6.09
CA ASP A 150 14.61 -12.48 7.28
C ASP A 150 14.12 -11.06 7.59
N ASP A 151 12.88 -10.98 8.07
CA ASP A 151 12.34 -9.76 8.67
C ASP A 151 13.23 -9.26 9.81
N ARG A 152 13.58 -7.98 9.79
CA ARG A 152 14.40 -7.36 10.84
C ARG A 152 13.55 -6.47 11.71
N ARG A 153 13.58 -6.69 13.02
CA ARG A 153 12.98 -5.75 13.98
C ARG A 153 13.71 -4.41 13.90
N VAL A 154 12.95 -3.32 13.84
CA VAL A 154 13.46 -1.95 13.86
C VAL A 154 12.82 -1.17 15.02
N VAL A 155 13.60 -0.29 15.65
CA VAL A 155 13.12 0.63 16.68
C VAL A 155 12.82 1.97 16.00
N LEU A 156 11.54 2.35 15.95
CA LEU A 156 11.08 3.62 15.38
C LEU A 156 10.46 4.49 16.47
N ASP A 157 10.51 5.81 16.27
CA ASP A 157 9.94 6.82 17.18
C ASP A 157 8.74 7.56 16.50
N PRO A 158 7.64 6.85 16.18
CA PRO A 158 6.50 7.41 15.49
C PRO A 158 5.74 8.43 16.36
#